data_AF-A0A941WHI6-F1
#
_entry.id   AF-A0A941WHI6-F1
#
_cell.length_a   1.000
_cell.length_b   1.000
_cell.length_c   1.000
_cell.angle_alpha   90.00
_cell.angle_beta   90.00
_cell.angle_gamma   90.00
#
_symmetry.space_group_name_H-M   'P 1'
#
loop_
_entity.id
_entity.type
_entity.pdbx_description
1 polymer ?
#
loop_
_entity_poly.entity_id
_entity_poly.type
_entity_poly.pdbx_seq_one_letter_code
_entity_poly.pdbx_strand_id
1 'polypeptide(L)'
;MIMKRMLFVLSVVALLCMSSCSSYYYSVLESNDAVGEKNDDKDFVIENDSVCISYCFYGEDAPISITVYNKMDEPLFVDWQRSALIIDDVATSYYQENAPIQGQTESSSYGDSFSWSRRY
;
A
#
# COMPACT_ATOMS: atom_id res chain seq x y z
N MET A 1 46.34 30.59 18.73
CA MET A 1 45.63 29.32 19.05
C MET A 1 44.14 29.36 18.69
N ILE A 2 43.43 30.49 18.83
CA ILE A 2 41.99 30.63 18.51
C ILE A 2 41.64 30.25 17.06
N MET A 3 42.34 30.79 16.04
CA MET A 3 42.02 30.52 14.62
C MET A 3 42.18 29.03 14.23
N LYS A 4 43.16 28.31 14.80
CA LYS A 4 43.35 26.87 14.56
C LYS A 4 42.23 26.02 15.17
N ARG A 5 41.71 26.40 16.34
CA ARG A 5 40.52 25.76 16.95
C ARG A 5 39.26 26.05 16.15
N MET A 6 39.11 27.27 15.61
CA MET A 6 37.94 27.65 14.81
C MET A 6 37.91 26.92 13.46
N LEU A 7 39.06 26.77 12.79
CA LEU A 7 39.18 25.97 11.56
C LEU A 7 38.92 24.47 11.80
N PHE A 8 39.36 23.94 12.95
CA PHE A 8 39.07 22.54 13.32
C PHE A 8 37.58 22.30 13.57
N VAL A 9 36.89 23.23 14.25
CA VAL A 9 35.43 23.14 14.44
C VAL A 9 34.69 23.22 13.10
N LEU A 10 35.11 24.12 12.21
CA LEU A 10 34.53 24.23 10.87
C LEU A 10 34.70 22.93 10.06
N SER A 11 35.86 22.26 10.15
CA SER A 11 36.09 21.02 9.42
C SER A 11 35.25 19.86 9.96
N VAL A 12 35.05 19.79 11.28
CA VAL A 12 34.19 18.76 11.91
C VAL A 12 32.73 18.96 11.52
N VAL A 13 32.25 20.20 11.49
CA VAL A 13 30.88 20.52 11.03
C VAL A 13 30.71 20.17 9.54
N ALA A 14 31.68 20.50 8.69
CA ALA A 14 31.63 20.15 7.27
C ALA A 14 31.58 18.64 7.01
N LEU A 15 32.30 17.84 7.80
CA LEU A 15 32.26 16.37 7.72
C LEU A 15 30.89 15.80 8.13
N LEU A 16 30.24 16.37 9.14
CA LEU A 16 28.89 15.95 9.56
C LEU A 16 27.84 16.26 8.49
N CYS A 17 27.98 17.38 7.77
CA CYS A 17 27.07 17.76 6.68
C CYS A 17 27.13 16.82 5.46
N MET A 18 28.22 16.06 5.27
CA MET A 18 28.34 15.11 4.14
C MET A 18 27.70 13.74 4.40
N SER A 19 27.17 13.48 5.61
CA SER A 19 26.54 12.19 5.96
C SER A 19 25.10 12.02 5.44
N SER A 20 24.50 13.04 4.81
CA SER A 20 23.08 13.05 4.45
C SER A 20 22.75 12.43 3.08
N CYS A 21 23.72 11.92 2.32
CA CYS A 21 23.46 11.30 1.02
C CYS A 21 23.06 9.83 1.22
N SER A 22 21.78 9.55 1.44
CA SER A 22 21.25 8.19 1.30
C SER A 22 20.95 7.92 -0.17
N SER A 23 21.40 6.78 -0.68
CA SER A 23 20.96 6.28 -1.99
C SER A 23 19.71 5.45 -1.79
N TYR A 24 18.68 5.71 -2.59
CA TYR A 24 17.46 4.90 -2.62
C TYR A 24 17.47 4.06 -3.89
N TYR A 25 17.30 2.75 -3.74
CA TYR A 25 17.21 1.80 -4.84
C TYR A 25 15.76 1.40 -5.03
N TYR A 26 15.24 1.56 -6.25
CA TYR A 26 13.95 1.01 -6.62
C TYR A 26 14.17 -0.33 -7.32
N SER A 27 13.50 -1.37 -6.85
CA SER A 27 13.47 -2.68 -7.50
C SER A 27 12.11 -2.89 -8.12
N VAL A 28 12.08 -3.43 -9.35
CA VAL A 28 10.84 -3.80 -10.04
C VAL A 28 10.90 -5.29 -10.33
N LEU A 29 9.80 -5.99 -10.08
CA LEU A 29 9.67 -7.41 -10.40
C LEU A 29 9.08 -7.58 -11.78
N GLU A 30 9.60 -8.54 -12.54
CA GLU A 30 9.10 -8.93 -13.84
C GLU A 30 8.97 -10.44 -13.90
N SER A 31 7.85 -10.91 -14.45
CA SER A 31 7.58 -12.33 -14.64
C SER A 31 7.71 -12.65 -16.12
N ASN A 32 8.35 -13.76 -16.44
CA ASN A 32 8.38 -14.31 -17.80
C ASN A 32 7.23 -15.29 -18.06
N ASP A 33 6.44 -15.61 -17.02
CA ASP A 33 5.28 -16.49 -17.15
C ASP A 33 4.10 -15.74 -17.74
N ALA A 34 3.31 -16.45 -18.56
CA ALA A 34 2.06 -15.92 -19.13
C ALA A 34 0.93 -15.80 -18.09
N VAL A 35 1.16 -16.25 -16.85
CA VAL A 35 0.21 -16.17 -15.74
C VAL A 35 0.41 -14.83 -15.04
N GLY A 36 -0.48 -13.88 -15.32
CA GLY A 36 -0.43 -12.54 -14.75
C GLY A 36 -0.03 -11.50 -15.78
N GLU A 37 -0.97 -11.05 -16.61
CA GLU A 37 -0.72 -9.90 -17.47
C GLU A 37 -0.50 -8.67 -16.57
N LYS A 38 0.53 -7.88 -16.87
CA LYS A 38 0.72 -6.60 -16.20
C LYS A 38 -0.30 -5.61 -16.72
N ASN A 39 -1.14 -5.09 -15.85
CA ASN A 39 -2.01 -3.98 -16.20
C ASN A 39 -1.19 -2.67 -16.35
N ASP A 40 -1.87 -1.58 -16.72
CA ASP A 40 -1.25 -0.26 -16.85
C ASP A 40 -0.60 0.22 -15.53
N ASP A 41 -1.17 -0.18 -14.39
CA ASP A 41 -0.71 0.12 -13.03
C ASP A 41 0.47 -0.77 -12.57
N LYS A 42 0.94 -1.69 -13.42
CA LYS A 42 2.03 -2.66 -13.16
C LYS A 42 1.69 -3.74 -12.14
N ASP A 43 0.41 -3.92 -11.83
CA ASP A 43 -0.07 -5.08 -11.07
C ASP A 43 -0.07 -6.32 -11.95
N PHE A 44 0.24 -7.47 -11.36
CA PHE A 44 0.05 -8.75 -12.02
C PHE A 44 -1.41 -9.17 -11.88
N VAL A 45 -2.09 -9.40 -13.00
CA VAL A 45 -3.54 -9.67 -13.02
C VAL A 45 -3.85 -11.05 -13.59
N ILE A 46 -4.60 -11.83 -12.82
CA ILE A 46 -5.15 -13.11 -13.23
C ILE A 46 -6.67 -12.98 -13.21
N GLU A 47 -7.28 -13.05 -14.39
CA GLU A 47 -8.71 -12.83 -14.55
C GLU A 47 -9.38 -13.97 -15.30
N ASN A 48 -10.56 -14.37 -14.81
CA ASN A 48 -11.48 -15.25 -15.52
C ASN A 48 -12.91 -14.67 -15.46
N ASP A 49 -13.92 -15.45 -15.85
CA ASP A 49 -15.31 -14.99 -15.90
C ASP A 49 -15.90 -14.67 -14.51
N SER A 50 -15.40 -15.30 -13.44
CA SER A 50 -15.99 -15.22 -12.09
C SER A 50 -15.20 -14.33 -11.13
N VAL A 51 -13.88 -14.28 -11.24
CA VAL A 51 -13.00 -13.57 -10.31
C VAL A 51 -11.85 -12.90 -11.04
N CYS A 52 -11.45 -11.74 -10.53
CA CYS A 52 -10.20 -11.08 -10.89
C CYS A 52 -9.32 -11.01 -9.65
N ILE A 53 -8.09 -11.51 -9.75
CA ILE A 53 -7.08 -11.47 -8.70
C ILE A 53 -5.94 -10.60 -9.22
N SER A 54 -5.67 -9.49 -8.55
CA SER A 54 -4.50 -8.67 -8.81
C SER A 54 -3.54 -8.68 -7.62
N TYR A 55 -2.25 -8.64 -7.90
CA TYR A 55 -1.24 -8.54 -6.87
C TYR A 55 -0.03 -7.72 -7.31
N CYS A 56 0.60 -7.06 -6.35
CA CYS A 56 1.80 -6.26 -6.57
C CYS A 56 2.68 -6.22 -5.32
N PHE A 57 3.91 -5.76 -5.51
CA PHE A 57 4.91 -5.62 -4.45
C PHE A 57 5.33 -4.15 -4.41
N TYR A 58 4.99 -3.44 -3.35
CA TYR A 58 5.28 -2.01 -3.26
C TYR A 58 5.55 -1.58 -1.82
N GLY A 59 6.51 -0.66 -1.63
CA GLY A 59 6.90 -0.14 -0.33
C GLY A 59 8.28 -0.61 0.13
N GLU A 60 8.70 -0.15 1.32
CA GLU A 60 9.92 -0.62 1.98
C GLU A 60 9.78 -2.12 2.28
N ASP A 61 10.82 -2.90 1.99
CA ASP A 61 10.82 -4.38 2.01
C ASP A 61 9.86 -5.06 1.02
N ALA A 62 9.28 -4.31 0.08
CA ALA A 62 8.40 -4.78 -0.98
C ALA A 62 7.29 -5.74 -0.49
N PRO A 63 6.44 -5.33 0.48
CA PRO A 63 5.33 -6.15 0.94
C PRO A 63 4.38 -6.47 -0.21
N ILE A 64 3.84 -7.68 -0.17
CA ILE A 64 2.84 -8.13 -1.14
C ILE A 64 1.46 -7.54 -0.80
N SER A 65 0.78 -7.03 -1.81
CA SER A 65 -0.63 -6.66 -1.76
C SER A 65 -1.41 -7.55 -2.71
N ILE A 66 -2.53 -8.08 -2.25
CA ILE A 66 -3.41 -8.97 -3.03
C ILE A 66 -4.82 -8.41 -2.97
N THR A 67 -5.42 -8.20 -4.13
CA THR A 67 -6.81 -7.79 -4.28
C THR A 67 -7.58 -8.90 -4.96
N VAL A 68 -8.70 -9.30 -4.36
CA VAL A 68 -9.62 -10.28 -4.93
C VAL A 68 -10.94 -9.57 -5.22
N TYR A 69 -11.29 -9.49 -6.49
CA TYR A 69 -12.53 -8.90 -6.97
C TYR A 69 -13.49 -9.98 -7.46
N ASN A 70 -14.64 -10.06 -6.82
CA ASN A 70 -15.73 -10.95 -7.23
C ASN A 70 -16.54 -10.31 -8.36
N LYS A 71 -16.59 -10.96 -9.53
CA LYS A 71 -17.35 -10.49 -10.71
C LYS A 71 -18.79 -11.01 -10.71
N MET A 72 -19.12 -11.93 -9.79
CA MET A 72 -20.42 -12.57 -9.69
C MET A 72 -21.27 -11.92 -8.60
N ASP A 73 -22.60 -12.07 -8.72
CA ASP A 73 -23.56 -11.65 -7.69
C ASP A 73 -23.71 -12.65 -6.53
N GLU A 74 -22.91 -13.73 -6.54
CA GLU A 74 -22.90 -14.75 -5.49
C GLU A 74 -21.73 -14.54 -4.52
N PRO A 75 -21.85 -14.90 -3.22
CA PRO A 75 -20.78 -14.71 -2.26
C PRO A 75 -19.50 -15.50 -2.61
N LEU A 76 -18.36 -14.79 -2.65
CA LEU A 76 -17.03 -15.40 -2.79
C LEU A 76 -16.39 -15.59 -1.41
N PHE A 77 -15.96 -16.80 -1.10
CA PHE A 77 -15.19 -17.11 0.10
C PHE A 77 -13.71 -17.31 -0.24
N VAL A 78 -12.83 -16.57 0.44
CA VAL A 78 -11.37 -16.69 0.30
C VAL A 78 -10.78 -17.23 1.60
N ASP A 79 -10.18 -18.42 1.52
CA ASP A 79 -9.52 -19.05 2.66
C ASP A 79 -8.07 -18.55 2.80
N TRP A 80 -7.91 -17.46 3.54
CA TRP A 80 -6.58 -16.90 3.83
C TRP A 80 -5.73 -17.77 4.75
N GLN A 81 -6.34 -18.68 5.54
CA GLN A 81 -5.59 -19.60 6.42
C GLN A 81 -4.84 -20.66 5.62
N ARG A 82 -5.33 -21.00 4.44
CA ARG A 82 -4.70 -21.95 3.51
C ARG A 82 -3.96 -21.29 2.36
N SER A 83 -3.80 -19.97 2.41
CA SER A 83 -3.12 -19.19 1.36
C SER A 83 -1.82 -18.61 1.89
N ALA A 84 -0.74 -18.71 1.11
CA ALA A 84 0.59 -18.29 1.52
C ALA A 84 1.42 -17.76 0.33
N LEU A 85 2.34 -16.85 0.62
CA LEU A 85 3.44 -16.45 -0.26
C LEU A 85 4.59 -17.45 -0.10
N ILE A 86 5.07 -18.02 -1.19
CA ILE A 86 6.20 -18.95 -1.17
C ILE A 86 7.40 -18.25 -1.79
N ILE A 87 8.46 -18.04 -1.01
CA ILE A 87 9.75 -17.52 -1.47
C ILE A 87 10.82 -18.52 -1.05
N ASP A 88 11.64 -18.98 -2.00
CA ASP A 88 12.73 -19.95 -1.75
C ASP A 88 12.28 -21.16 -0.90
N ASP A 89 11.14 -21.76 -1.27
CA ASP A 89 10.48 -22.88 -0.58
C ASP A 89 9.97 -22.58 0.84
N VAL A 90 10.04 -21.33 1.31
CA VAL A 90 9.49 -20.88 2.59
C VAL A 90 8.09 -20.29 2.38
N ALA A 91 7.08 -20.94 2.98
CA ALA A 91 5.70 -20.48 2.94
C ALA A 91 5.39 -19.49 4.08
N THR A 92 5.03 -18.26 3.72
CA THR A 92 4.57 -17.20 4.63
C THR A 92 3.07 -17.03 4.46
N SER A 93 2.30 -17.37 5.49
CA SER A 93 0.83 -17.30 5.49
C SER A 93 0.32 -15.87 5.29
N TYR A 94 -0.74 -15.70 4.50
CA TYR A 94 -1.45 -14.42 4.38
C TYR A 94 -2.40 -14.14 5.55
N TYR A 95 -2.76 -15.18 6.30
CA TYR A 95 -3.63 -15.03 7.47
C TYR A 95 -3.00 -14.09 8.51
N GLN A 96 -3.77 -13.08 8.89
CA GLN A 96 -3.51 -12.22 10.03
C GLN A 96 -4.58 -12.47 11.09
N GLU A 97 -4.19 -12.48 12.36
CA GLU A 97 -5.12 -12.65 13.49
C GLU A 97 -6.20 -11.56 13.52
N ASN A 98 -5.85 -10.36 13.06
CA ASN A 98 -6.73 -9.20 13.02
C ASN A 98 -7.01 -8.79 11.57
N ALA A 99 -8.28 -8.85 11.14
CA ALA A 99 -8.74 -8.33 9.87
C ALA A 99 -9.57 -7.05 10.11
N PRO A 100 -8.98 -5.85 10.01
CA PRO A 100 -9.72 -4.62 10.26
C PRO A 100 -10.77 -4.39 9.16
N ILE A 101 -12.05 -4.41 9.55
CA ILE A 101 -13.15 -4.09 8.64
C ILE A 101 -13.39 -2.59 8.70
N GLN A 102 -13.21 -1.89 7.57
CA GLN A 102 -13.50 -0.47 7.43
C GLN A 102 -14.67 -0.30 6.46
N GLY A 103 -15.72 0.42 6.90
CA GLY A 103 -16.87 0.77 6.07
C GLY A 103 -16.99 2.29 6.01
N GLN A 104 -17.13 2.84 4.81
CA GLN A 104 -17.44 4.26 4.61
C GLN A 104 -18.93 4.40 4.29
N THR A 105 -19.62 5.30 4.99
CA THR A 105 -21.02 5.65 4.73
C THR A 105 -21.11 7.13 4.44
N GLU A 106 -21.70 7.49 3.31
CA GLU A 106 -21.93 8.89 2.93
C GLU A 106 -23.41 9.19 3.08
N SER A 107 -23.76 10.24 3.84
CA SER A 107 -25.14 10.71 4.01
C SER A 107 -25.26 12.17 3.64
N SER A 108 -26.20 12.51 2.75
CA SER A 108 -26.58 13.89 2.44
C SER A 108 -27.97 14.18 3.00
N SER A 109 -28.15 15.35 3.62
CA SER A 109 -29.43 15.82 4.14
C SER A 109 -29.74 17.20 3.57
N TYR A 110 -30.92 17.36 2.97
CA TYR A 110 -31.43 18.64 2.48
C TYR A 110 -32.61 19.06 3.37
N GLY A 111 -32.52 20.19 4.06
CA GLY A 111 -33.53 20.68 4.99
C GLY A 111 -34.02 22.08 4.60
N ASP A 112 -35.32 22.21 4.33
CA ASP A 112 -35.98 23.50 4.12
C ASP A 112 -36.36 24.12 5.47
N SER A 113 -35.97 25.38 5.69
CA SER A 113 -36.31 26.13 6.89
C SER A 113 -37.61 26.92 6.69
N PHE A 114 -38.66 26.56 7.44
CA PHE A 114 -39.90 27.33 7.49
C PHE A 114 -40.02 28.11 8.79
N SER A 115 -39.99 29.44 8.69
CA SER A 115 -40.19 30.37 9.81
C SER A 115 -41.66 30.83 9.85
N TRP A 116 -42.39 30.41 10.89
CA TRP A 116 -43.72 30.95 11.18
C TRP A 116 -43.62 32.08 12.21
N SER A 117 -43.85 33.32 11.80
CA SER A 117 -43.98 34.46 12.71
C SER A 117 -45.44 34.62 13.14
N ARG A 118 -45.74 34.26 14.38
CA ARG A 118 -47.06 34.52 14.98
C ARG A 118 -47.05 35.94 15.56
N ARG A 119 -47.81 36.84 14.92
CA ARG A 119 -48.08 38.19 15.44
C ARG A 119 -49.21 38.11 16.46
N TYR A 120 -48.93 38.52 17.69
CA TYR A 120 -49.92 38.96 18.67
C TYR A 120 -49.86 40.48 18.76
#